data_AF-A0A922WQM8-F1
#
_entry.id   AF-A0A922WQM8-F1
#
_cell.length_a   1.000
_cell.length_b   1.000
_cell.length_c   1.000
_cell.angle_alpha   90.00
_cell.angle_beta   90.00
_cell.angle_gamma   90.00
#
_symmetry.space_group_name_H-M   'P 1'
#
loop_
_entity.id
_entity.type
_entity.pdbx_description
1 polymer ?
#
loop_
_entity_poly.entity_id
_entity_poly.type
_entity_poly.pdbx_seq_one_letter_code
_entity_poly.pdbx_strand_id
1 'polypeptide(L)'
;MPAPSSHQLDQFWAFVRGDSEPLQFERWYLGEVGLEDVLGEDLHWDLTCSDYRDGGEVRRLRQALKDAIDHGSQCECNALRNADVIPMGGDGRDERFFATVDRLIDHGGRQWWLYLSRCNSCEQHWLVAQEERIYDDFFIQRLNRDEAEAIITNGHWPSSFQTYEDVLATGMQLSRACVFFDSMAGSLVWTVEDLLEESPNMGDPRIAELLGTNTEHIQRLRKRTKPSSSRGP
;
A
#
# COMPACT_ATOMS: atom_id res chain seq x y z
N MET A 1 25.85 3.81 22.06
CA MET A 1 25.71 4.26 20.67
C MET A 1 24.83 5.49 20.68
N PRO A 2 25.26 6.64 20.11
CA PRO A 2 24.38 7.77 19.84
C PRO A 2 23.16 7.32 19.03
N ALA A 3 22.00 7.92 19.29
CA ALA A 3 20.80 7.67 18.50
C ALA A 3 20.94 8.36 17.12
N PRO A 4 20.42 7.76 16.03
CA PRO A 4 20.35 8.42 14.74
C PRO A 4 19.51 9.69 14.84
N SER A 5 19.86 10.72 14.05
CA SER A 5 18.96 11.85 13.85
C SER A 5 17.66 11.41 13.14
N SER A 6 16.59 12.20 13.25
CA SER A 6 15.32 11.90 12.55
C SER A 6 15.53 11.70 11.05
N HIS A 7 16.32 12.57 10.41
CA HIS A 7 16.60 12.47 8.98
C HIS A 7 17.35 11.19 8.61
N GLN A 8 18.37 10.80 9.40
CA GLN A 8 19.09 9.54 9.16
C GLN A 8 18.17 8.33 9.32
N LEU A 9 17.33 8.35 10.36
CA LEU A 9 16.37 7.27 10.62
C LEU A 9 15.35 7.14 9.46
N ASP A 10 14.87 8.26 8.92
CA ASP A 10 13.97 8.26 7.77
C ASP A 10 14.62 7.65 6.52
N GLN A 11 15.89 7.99 6.24
CA GLN A 11 16.65 7.42 5.12
C GLN A 11 16.91 5.92 5.28
N PHE A 12 17.28 5.49 6.50
CA PHE A 12 17.45 4.07 6.81
C PHE A 12 16.16 3.30 6.57
N TRP A 13 15.04 3.77 7.11
CA TRP A 13 13.77 3.10 6.92
C TRP A 13 13.30 3.12 5.46
N ALA A 14 13.50 4.22 4.72
CA ALA A 14 13.19 4.27 3.28
C ALA A 14 13.95 3.19 2.51
N PHE A 15 15.23 2.96 2.84
CA PHE A 15 16.00 1.87 2.23
C PHE A 15 15.52 0.49 2.67
N VAL A 16 15.29 0.26 3.98
CA VAL A 16 14.78 -1.01 4.53
C VAL A 16 13.49 -1.45 3.82
N ARG A 17 12.55 -0.52 3.66
CA ARG A 17 11.25 -0.78 3.00
C ARG A 17 11.36 -0.96 1.49
N GLY A 18 12.39 -0.39 0.89
CA GLY A 18 12.59 -0.33 -0.55
C GLY A 18 11.91 0.85 -1.23
N ASP A 19 11.62 1.92 -0.48
CA ASP A 19 11.17 3.20 -1.03
C ASP A 19 12.32 4.01 -1.65
N SER A 20 13.57 3.67 -1.31
CA SER A 20 14.78 4.23 -1.91
C SER A 20 15.48 3.21 -2.81
N GLU A 21 15.93 3.69 -3.97
CA GLU A 21 16.80 2.93 -4.86
C GLU A 21 18.14 2.60 -4.19
N PRO A 22 18.69 1.39 -4.35
CA PRO A 22 19.93 0.99 -3.65
C PRO A 22 21.12 1.91 -3.91
N LEU A 23 21.36 2.29 -5.16
CA LEU A 23 22.46 3.19 -5.53
C LEU A 23 22.26 4.64 -5.05
N GLN A 24 21.01 5.06 -4.84
CA GLN A 24 20.73 6.36 -4.25
C GLN A 24 21.03 6.34 -2.75
N PHE A 25 20.62 5.28 -2.07
CA PHE A 25 20.92 5.07 -0.66
C PHE A 25 22.43 4.98 -0.42
N GLU A 26 23.16 4.20 -1.23
CA GLU A 26 24.62 4.09 -1.17
C GLU A 26 25.30 5.48 -1.23
N ARG A 27 24.93 6.31 -2.22
CA ARG A 27 25.49 7.65 -2.37
C ARG A 27 25.22 8.54 -1.18
N TRP A 28 24.01 8.47 -0.62
CA TRP A 28 23.66 9.21 0.59
C TRP A 28 24.50 8.72 1.78
N TYR A 29 24.53 7.40 2.00
CA TYR A 29 25.21 6.75 3.11
C TYR A 29 26.71 7.09 3.15
N LEU A 30 27.39 6.98 2.01
CA LEU A 30 28.82 7.32 1.87
C LEU A 30 29.11 8.82 2.00
N GLY A 31 28.10 9.67 1.86
CA GLY A 31 28.20 11.12 2.04
C GLY A 31 27.96 11.58 3.48
N GLU A 32 27.44 10.71 4.34
CA GLU A 32 27.05 11.02 5.71
C GLU A 32 28.19 10.70 6.69
N VAL A 33 28.43 11.58 7.66
CA VAL A 33 29.50 11.42 8.66
C VAL A 33 28.95 10.89 9.99
N GLY A 34 29.74 10.08 10.69
CA GLY A 34 29.40 9.60 12.04
C GLY A 34 28.36 8.47 12.10
N LEU A 35 28.03 7.84 10.97
CA LEU A 35 27.10 6.70 10.95
C LEU A 35 27.68 5.44 11.61
N GLU A 36 29.00 5.31 11.66
CA GLU A 36 29.67 4.20 12.37
C GLU A 36 29.33 4.18 13.86
N ASP A 37 29.33 5.34 14.52
CA ASP A 37 28.99 5.45 15.95
C ASP A 37 27.53 5.02 16.23
N VAL A 38 26.65 5.23 15.24
CA VAL A 38 25.22 4.93 15.32
C VAL A 38 24.94 3.45 15.06
N LEU A 39 25.55 2.88 14.02
CA LEU A 39 25.26 1.52 13.54
C LEU A 39 26.18 0.45 14.11
N GLY A 40 27.32 0.85 14.67
CA GLY A 40 28.41 -0.05 15.05
C GLY A 40 29.30 -0.41 13.86
N GLU A 41 30.55 -0.77 14.17
CA GLU A 41 31.62 -1.06 13.21
C GLU A 41 31.21 -2.12 12.17
N ASP A 42 30.67 -3.26 12.62
CA ASP A 42 30.34 -4.38 11.74
C ASP A 42 29.29 -4.02 10.68
N LEU A 43 28.16 -3.43 11.09
CA LEU A 43 27.10 -3.04 10.16
C LEU A 43 27.55 -1.85 9.29
N HIS A 44 28.33 -0.93 9.85
CA HIS A 44 28.88 0.18 9.09
C HIS A 44 29.79 -0.31 7.95
N TRP A 45 30.65 -1.27 8.25
CA TRP A 45 31.53 -1.90 7.28
C TRP A 45 30.73 -2.61 6.17
N ASP A 46 29.73 -3.41 6.56
CA ASP A 46 28.85 -4.10 5.63
C ASP A 46 28.18 -3.14 4.65
N LEU A 47 27.60 -2.04 5.14
CA LEU A 47 26.93 -1.03 4.31
C LEU A 47 27.90 -0.25 3.42
N THR A 48 29.18 -0.13 3.80
CA THR A 48 30.20 0.60 3.03
C THR A 48 30.81 -0.25 1.92
N CYS A 49 30.99 -1.56 2.16
CA CYS A 49 31.75 -2.43 1.27
C CYS A 49 30.91 -3.34 0.37
N SER A 50 29.60 -3.38 0.55
CA SER A 50 28.72 -4.27 -0.23
C SER A 50 28.43 -3.75 -1.64
N ASP A 51 28.11 -4.67 -2.56
CA ASP A 51 27.68 -4.32 -3.92
C ASP A 51 26.16 -4.07 -3.96
N TYR A 52 25.75 -2.81 -4.01
CA TYR A 52 24.34 -2.38 -4.11
C TYR A 52 23.67 -2.74 -5.44
N ARG A 53 24.40 -3.32 -6.40
CA ARG A 53 23.85 -3.84 -7.65
C ARG A 53 23.42 -5.30 -7.53
N ASP A 54 23.90 -6.01 -6.51
CA ASP A 54 23.47 -7.38 -6.21
C ASP A 54 22.20 -7.36 -5.37
N GLY A 55 21.08 -7.84 -5.94
CA GLY A 55 19.79 -7.89 -5.25
C GLY A 55 19.77 -8.83 -4.03
N GLY A 56 20.65 -9.83 -3.97
CA GLY A 56 20.84 -10.69 -2.81
C GLY A 56 21.49 -9.94 -1.64
N GLU A 57 22.57 -9.21 -1.93
CA GLU A 57 23.25 -8.36 -0.94
C GLU A 57 22.33 -7.24 -0.45
N VAL A 58 21.62 -6.54 -1.34
CA VAL A 58 20.66 -5.50 -0.94
C VAL A 58 19.60 -6.05 0.01
N ARG A 59 19.09 -7.26 -0.23
CA ARG A 59 18.11 -7.89 0.68
C ARG A 59 18.74 -8.17 2.05
N ARG A 60 19.98 -8.68 2.09
CA ARG A 60 20.71 -8.94 3.33
C ARG A 60 20.94 -7.65 4.13
N LEU A 61 21.39 -6.59 3.47
CA LEU A 61 21.65 -5.28 4.09
C LEU A 61 20.37 -4.66 4.65
N ARG A 62 19.25 -4.71 3.91
CA ARG A 62 17.95 -4.23 4.40
C ARG A 62 17.53 -4.95 5.68
N GLN A 63 17.72 -6.27 5.73
CA GLN A 63 17.40 -7.05 6.93
C GLN A 63 18.31 -6.68 8.10
N ALA A 64 19.63 -6.63 7.89
CA ALA A 64 20.59 -6.27 8.93
C ALA A 64 20.34 -4.86 9.47
N LEU A 65 20.06 -3.90 8.58
CA LEU A 65 19.74 -2.53 8.97
C LEU A 65 18.40 -2.45 9.72
N LYS A 66 17.37 -3.20 9.30
CA LYS A 66 16.10 -3.31 10.02
C LYS A 66 16.35 -3.78 11.45
N ASP A 67 17.08 -4.88 11.62
CA ASP A 67 17.34 -5.47 12.94
C ASP A 67 18.14 -4.53 13.85
N ALA A 68 18.99 -3.68 13.28
CA ALA A 68 19.76 -2.68 14.02
C ALA A 68 18.93 -1.47 14.47
N ILE A 69 17.95 -1.02 13.66
CA ILE A 69 17.18 0.21 13.95
C ILE A 69 15.80 -0.06 14.56
N ASP A 70 15.30 -1.30 14.48
CA ASP A 70 14.00 -1.70 15.01
C ASP A 70 14.08 -2.05 16.50
N HIS A 71 14.13 -1.01 17.34
CA HIS A 71 14.26 -1.14 18.80
C HIS A 71 12.95 -1.53 19.52
N GLY A 72 12.18 -2.45 18.94
CA GLY A 72 10.89 -2.88 19.49
C GLY A 72 9.76 -1.92 19.18
N SER A 73 9.64 -1.53 17.91
CA SER A 73 8.53 -0.70 17.42
C SER A 73 7.19 -1.31 17.86
N GLN A 74 6.31 -0.50 18.45
CA GLN A 74 4.99 -0.95 18.90
C GLN A 74 3.97 -1.09 17.76
N CYS A 75 4.38 -0.81 16.51
CA CYS A 75 3.53 -0.87 15.33
C CYS A 75 4.34 -1.27 14.09
N GLU A 76 3.64 -1.73 13.06
CA GLU A 76 4.22 -2.15 11.78
C GLU A 76 4.60 -0.97 10.88
N CYS A 77 4.16 0.25 11.20
CA CYS A 77 4.18 1.40 10.30
C CYS A 77 5.57 1.70 9.71
N ASN A 78 6.66 1.54 10.47
CA ASN A 78 8.00 1.85 9.96
C ASN A 78 8.49 0.85 8.90
N ALA A 79 7.98 -0.38 8.93
CA ALA A 79 8.33 -1.44 7.99
C ALA A 79 7.45 -1.44 6.72
N LEU A 80 6.32 -0.72 6.72
CA LEU A 80 5.41 -0.63 5.58
C LEU A 80 5.84 0.41 4.56
N ARG A 81 5.90 0.04 3.28
CA ARG A 81 6.29 0.93 2.17
C ARG A 81 5.41 2.18 2.09
N ASN A 82 5.89 3.17 1.34
CA ASN A 82 5.08 4.36 1.05
C ASN A 82 3.79 4.03 0.29
N ALA A 83 3.81 3.00 -0.55
CA ALA A 83 2.64 2.34 -1.08
C ALA A 83 2.79 0.83 -0.84
N ASP A 84 1.84 0.21 -0.17
CA ASP A 84 1.93 -1.19 0.23
C ASP A 84 0.56 -1.88 0.16
N VAL A 85 0.59 -3.20 0.25
CA VAL A 85 -0.59 -4.07 0.29
C VAL A 85 -0.57 -4.88 1.59
N ILE A 86 -1.73 -4.90 2.25
CA ILE A 86 -1.99 -5.71 3.44
C ILE A 86 -3.13 -6.67 3.10
N PRO A 87 -2.83 -7.96 2.88
CA PRO A 87 -3.87 -8.96 2.65
C PRO A 87 -4.86 -9.02 3.80
N MET A 88 -6.14 -9.16 3.47
CA MET A 88 -7.18 -9.44 4.46
C MET A 88 -7.05 -10.90 4.92
N GLY A 89 -6.86 -11.10 6.21
CA GLY A 89 -6.60 -12.42 6.80
C GLY A 89 -5.25 -13.04 6.42
N GLY A 90 -5.20 -14.38 6.43
CA GLY A 90 -3.99 -15.14 6.12
C GLY A 90 -3.01 -15.23 7.29
N ASP A 91 -1.95 -14.42 7.29
CA ASP A 91 -0.88 -14.42 8.29
C ASP A 91 -1.12 -13.43 9.46
N GLY A 92 -2.31 -12.82 9.51
CA GLY A 92 -2.73 -11.87 10.53
C GLY A 92 -2.01 -10.52 10.44
N ARG A 93 -1.43 -10.17 9.28
CA ARG A 93 -0.77 -8.86 9.09
C ARG A 93 -1.78 -7.70 9.16
N ASP A 94 -2.97 -7.89 8.65
CA ASP A 94 -4.10 -6.96 8.81
C ASP A 94 -4.43 -6.73 10.29
N GLU A 95 -4.56 -7.79 11.08
CA GLU A 95 -4.82 -7.71 12.51
C GLU A 95 -3.71 -6.92 13.23
N ARG A 96 -2.43 -7.19 12.93
CA ARG A 96 -1.30 -6.46 13.54
C ARG A 96 -1.25 -5.00 13.13
N PHE A 97 -1.55 -4.68 11.86
CA PHE A 97 -1.59 -3.30 11.39
C PHE A 97 -2.72 -2.52 12.07
N PHE A 98 -3.95 -3.02 11.98
CA PHE A 98 -5.13 -2.35 12.54
C PHE A 98 -5.22 -2.43 14.06
N ALA A 99 -4.39 -3.23 14.74
CA ALA A 99 -4.24 -3.15 16.19
C ALA A 99 -3.70 -1.79 16.67
N THR A 100 -3.05 -1.03 15.79
CA THR A 100 -2.49 0.30 16.11
C THR A 100 -2.95 1.41 15.19
N VAL A 101 -3.61 1.09 14.07
CA VAL A 101 -4.03 2.07 13.07
C VAL A 101 -5.54 2.24 13.12
N ASP A 102 -5.95 3.42 13.60
CA ASP A 102 -7.35 3.77 13.76
C ASP A 102 -7.86 4.56 12.56
N ARG A 103 -9.07 4.21 12.09
CA ARG A 103 -9.79 4.97 11.08
C ARG A 103 -10.19 6.33 11.64
N LEU A 104 -9.87 7.41 10.91
CA LEU A 104 -10.16 8.79 11.31
C LEU A 104 -11.37 9.36 10.58
N ILE A 105 -11.37 9.31 9.25
CA ILE A 105 -12.38 9.95 8.40
C ILE A 105 -12.64 9.04 7.20
N ASP A 106 -13.90 8.67 6.96
CA ASP A 106 -14.32 8.05 5.71
C ASP A 106 -14.44 9.12 4.61
N HIS A 107 -14.05 8.79 3.38
CA HIS A 107 -14.35 9.66 2.24
C HIS A 107 -15.87 9.84 2.08
N GLY A 108 -16.61 8.76 2.27
CA GLY A 108 -18.06 8.73 2.13
C GLY A 108 -18.53 8.83 0.67
N GLY A 109 -19.85 8.90 0.50
CA GLY A 109 -20.47 8.94 -0.83
C GLY A 109 -20.32 7.61 -1.58
N ARG A 110 -19.82 7.68 -2.81
CA ARG A 110 -19.66 6.50 -3.69
C ARG A 110 -18.33 5.78 -3.49
N GLN A 111 -17.31 6.45 -2.92
CA GLN A 111 -16.02 5.84 -2.59
C GLN A 111 -16.05 5.19 -1.21
N TRP A 112 -16.92 4.18 -1.05
CA TRP A 112 -17.07 3.43 0.21
C TRP A 112 -15.79 2.71 0.65
N TRP A 113 -14.85 2.50 -0.26
CA TRP A 113 -13.56 1.85 0.00
C TRP A 113 -12.51 2.78 0.62
N LEU A 114 -12.65 4.11 0.50
CA LEU A 114 -11.57 5.06 0.77
C LEU A 114 -11.73 5.76 2.11
N TYR A 115 -10.67 5.75 2.92
CA TYR A 115 -10.65 6.44 4.21
C TYR A 115 -9.24 6.87 4.63
N LEU A 116 -9.18 7.85 5.52
CA LEU A 116 -7.98 8.29 6.21
C LEU A 116 -7.87 7.55 7.54
N SER A 117 -6.68 7.05 7.85
CA SER A 117 -6.34 6.42 9.13
C SER A 117 -5.08 7.03 9.75
N ARG A 118 -4.88 6.79 11.05
CA ARG A 118 -3.69 7.20 11.77
C ARG A 118 -3.26 6.15 12.78
N CYS A 119 -1.96 5.86 12.81
CA CYS A 119 -1.36 5.04 13.84
C CYS A 119 -1.37 5.76 15.19
N ASN A 120 -1.90 5.12 16.23
CA ASN A 120 -1.90 5.65 17.59
C ASN A 120 -0.54 5.49 18.32
N SER A 121 0.36 4.64 17.80
CA SER A 121 1.70 4.44 18.35
C SER A 121 2.75 5.41 17.80
N CYS A 122 2.74 5.68 16.48
CA CYS A 122 3.76 6.52 15.82
C CYS A 122 3.20 7.75 15.08
N GLU A 123 1.89 7.99 15.19
CA GLU A 123 1.18 9.14 14.56
C GLU A 123 1.24 9.18 13.03
N GLN A 124 1.76 8.14 12.36
CA GLN A 124 1.77 8.03 10.90
C GLN A 124 0.35 8.01 10.34
N HIS A 125 0.09 8.86 9.35
CA HIS A 125 -1.17 8.89 8.61
C HIS A 125 -1.11 7.98 7.38
N TRP A 126 -2.23 7.33 7.09
CA TRP A 126 -2.38 6.41 5.97
C TRP A 126 -3.66 6.74 5.20
N LEU A 127 -3.54 6.89 3.88
CA LEU A 127 -4.67 6.75 2.98
C LEU A 127 -4.91 5.25 2.79
N VAL A 128 -6.12 4.77 3.01
CA VAL A 128 -6.45 3.34 2.92
C VAL A 128 -7.59 3.15 1.93
N ALA A 129 -7.39 2.26 0.97
CA ALA A 129 -8.42 1.74 0.09
C ALA A 129 -8.66 0.26 0.40
N GLN A 130 -9.89 -0.07 0.81
CA GLN A 130 -10.34 -1.43 1.08
C GLN A 130 -10.89 -2.07 -0.19
N GLU A 131 -10.28 -3.16 -0.65
CA GLU A 131 -10.76 -3.94 -1.79
C GLU A 131 -11.02 -5.40 -1.34
N GLU A 132 -12.24 -5.65 -0.90
CA GLU A 132 -12.66 -6.96 -0.35
C GLU A 132 -13.31 -7.88 -1.41
N ARG A 133 -13.47 -7.39 -2.65
CA ARG A 133 -14.29 -8.10 -3.64
C ARG A 133 -13.47 -8.96 -4.56
N ILE A 134 -12.36 -8.44 -5.10
CA ILE A 134 -11.57 -9.04 -6.17
C ILE A 134 -10.17 -9.44 -5.67
N TYR A 135 -9.55 -8.64 -4.80
CA TYR A 135 -8.19 -8.83 -4.33
C TYR A 135 -8.12 -9.29 -2.88
N ASP A 136 -9.13 -8.95 -2.07
CA ASP A 136 -9.17 -9.26 -0.63
C ASP A 136 -7.98 -8.63 0.09
N ASP A 137 -7.76 -7.34 -0.17
CA ASP A 137 -6.60 -6.56 0.25
C ASP A 137 -6.98 -5.15 0.76
N PHE A 138 -6.19 -4.64 1.71
CA PHE A 138 -6.08 -3.21 1.96
C PHE A 138 -4.88 -2.64 1.20
N PHE A 139 -5.14 -1.69 0.29
CA PHE A 139 -4.09 -0.89 -0.32
C PHE A 139 -3.87 0.37 0.52
N ILE A 140 -2.63 0.62 0.90
CA ILE A 140 -2.29 1.75 1.76
C ILE A 140 -1.27 2.65 1.09
N GLN A 141 -1.42 3.96 1.33
CA GLN A 141 -0.43 4.96 0.96
C GLN A 141 -0.08 5.82 2.18
N ARG A 142 1.22 5.95 2.45
CA ARG A 142 1.75 6.79 3.52
C ARG A 142 1.48 8.26 3.18
N LEU A 143 0.90 8.98 4.11
CA LEU A 143 0.69 10.43 4.00
C LEU A 143 1.60 11.18 4.95
N ASN A 144 2.17 12.29 4.50
CA ASN A 144 2.79 13.23 5.41
C ASN A 144 1.72 14.04 6.17
N ARG A 145 2.15 14.83 7.15
CA ARG A 145 1.24 15.62 7.99
C ARG A 145 0.41 16.63 7.19
N ASP A 146 1.02 17.30 6.22
CA ASP A 146 0.36 18.34 5.43
C ASP A 146 -0.71 17.74 4.51
N GLU A 147 -0.44 16.56 3.93
CA GLU A 147 -1.41 15.80 3.13
C GLU A 147 -2.61 15.35 3.98
N ALA A 148 -2.37 14.81 5.18
CA ALA A 148 -3.44 14.42 6.09
C ALA A 148 -4.27 15.63 6.56
N GLU A 149 -3.61 16.75 6.89
CA GLU A 149 -4.28 17.98 7.30
C GLU A 149 -5.14 18.55 6.16
N ALA A 150 -4.67 18.47 4.91
CA ALA A 150 -5.44 18.90 3.74
C ALA A 150 -6.75 18.11 3.57
N ILE A 151 -6.74 16.81 3.86
CA ILE A 151 -7.96 15.98 3.89
C ILE A 151 -8.88 16.44 5.02
N ILE A 152 -8.35 16.55 6.24
CA ILE A 152 -9.14 16.85 7.44
C ILE A 152 -9.81 18.23 7.36
N THR A 153 -9.05 19.24 6.93
CA THR A 153 -9.50 20.64 6.97
C THR A 153 -10.27 21.06 5.73
N ASN A 154 -9.86 20.56 4.55
CA ASN A 154 -10.37 21.05 3.27
C ASN A 154 -11.10 19.97 2.45
N GLY A 155 -11.11 18.71 2.90
CA GLY A 155 -11.61 17.60 2.10
C GLY A 155 -10.79 17.36 0.83
N HIS A 156 -9.52 17.78 0.80
CA HIS A 156 -8.65 17.60 -0.35
C HIS A 156 -7.99 16.22 -0.30
N TRP A 157 -8.64 15.25 -0.91
CA TRP A 157 -8.14 13.89 -1.02
C TRP A 157 -7.08 13.75 -2.13
N PRO A 158 -6.01 12.97 -1.92
CA PRO A 158 -5.07 12.59 -2.96
C PRO A 158 -5.78 11.98 -4.17
N SER A 159 -5.15 12.02 -5.35
CA SER A 159 -5.72 11.39 -6.55
C SER A 159 -5.71 9.87 -6.51
N SER A 160 -4.86 9.28 -5.66
CA SER A 160 -4.80 7.83 -5.46
C SER A 160 -6.13 7.30 -4.94
N PHE A 161 -6.59 6.17 -5.51
CA PHE A 161 -7.80 5.47 -5.09
C PHE A 161 -9.12 6.23 -5.26
N GLN A 162 -9.14 7.32 -6.04
CA GLN A 162 -10.34 8.14 -6.21
C GLN A 162 -11.45 7.45 -6.98
N THR A 163 -11.07 6.60 -7.94
CA THR A 163 -12.01 5.77 -8.71
C THR A 163 -11.87 4.32 -8.33
N TYR A 164 -12.93 3.52 -8.54
CA TYR A 164 -12.82 2.09 -8.27
C TYR A 164 -11.88 1.41 -9.28
N GLU A 165 -11.78 1.96 -10.49
CA GLU A 165 -10.74 1.58 -11.46
C GLU A 165 -9.32 1.76 -10.88
N ASP A 166 -9.02 2.88 -10.23
CA ASP A 166 -7.68 3.13 -9.65
C ASP A 166 -7.33 2.10 -8.56
N VAL A 167 -8.33 1.72 -7.75
CA VAL A 167 -8.17 0.70 -6.70
C VAL A 167 -7.83 -0.66 -7.33
N LEU A 168 -8.61 -1.11 -8.31
CA LEU A 168 -8.38 -2.39 -8.97
C LEU A 168 -7.08 -2.39 -9.79
N ALA A 169 -6.72 -1.25 -10.41
CA ALA A 169 -5.46 -1.11 -11.11
C ALA A 169 -4.27 -1.20 -10.14
N THR A 170 -4.41 -0.69 -8.91
CA THR A 170 -3.42 -0.89 -7.85
C THR A 170 -3.31 -2.36 -7.46
N GLY A 171 -4.46 -3.03 -7.25
CA GLY A 171 -4.49 -4.46 -6.96
C GLY A 171 -3.79 -5.29 -8.03
N MET A 172 -4.00 -4.97 -9.31
CA MET A 172 -3.32 -5.65 -10.42
C MET A 172 -1.79 -5.49 -10.39
N GLN A 173 -1.30 -4.34 -9.94
CA GLN A 173 0.13 -4.06 -9.88
C GLN A 173 0.81 -4.68 -8.65
N LEU A 174 0.11 -4.69 -7.51
CA LEU A 174 0.70 -5.01 -6.21
C LEU A 174 0.30 -6.39 -5.67
N SER A 175 -0.74 -7.01 -6.20
CA SER A 175 -1.34 -8.22 -5.64
C SER A 175 -1.76 -9.23 -6.71
N ARG A 176 -2.60 -10.19 -6.32
CA ARG A 176 -3.15 -11.24 -7.16
C ARG A 176 -4.65 -11.33 -6.91
N ALA A 177 -5.43 -11.20 -7.97
CA ALA A 177 -6.87 -11.37 -7.89
C ALA A 177 -7.24 -12.77 -7.35
N CYS A 178 -8.31 -12.82 -6.55
CA CYS A 178 -8.88 -14.05 -6.04
C CYS A 178 -9.37 -14.95 -7.18
N VAL A 179 -9.26 -16.27 -6.96
CA VAL A 179 -9.84 -17.26 -7.87
C VAL A 179 -11.22 -17.64 -7.37
N PHE A 180 -12.26 -17.24 -8.12
CA PHE A 180 -13.64 -17.55 -7.77
C PHE A 180 -14.03 -18.96 -8.24
N PHE A 181 -14.56 -19.77 -7.33
CA PHE A 181 -15.17 -21.05 -7.68
C PHE A 181 -16.45 -20.87 -8.53
N ASP A 182 -17.28 -19.90 -8.17
CA ASP A 182 -18.41 -19.48 -9.00
C ASP A 182 -17.97 -18.34 -9.92
N SER A 183 -17.88 -18.62 -11.22
CA SER A 183 -17.58 -17.60 -12.23
C SER A 183 -18.58 -16.43 -12.24
N MET A 184 -19.79 -16.62 -11.70
CA MET A 184 -20.81 -15.58 -11.65
C MET A 184 -21.08 -15.08 -10.23
N ALA A 185 -20.09 -15.20 -9.34
CA ALA A 185 -20.15 -14.73 -7.96
C ALA A 185 -20.61 -13.26 -7.90
N GLY A 186 -21.34 -12.92 -6.82
CA GLY A 186 -21.87 -11.58 -6.59
C GLY A 186 -20.79 -10.49 -6.67
N SER A 187 -19.63 -10.72 -6.05
CA SER A 187 -18.48 -9.80 -6.09
C SER A 187 -18.08 -9.43 -7.51
N LEU A 188 -17.98 -10.41 -8.42
CA LEU A 188 -17.65 -10.15 -9.83
C LEU A 188 -18.72 -9.32 -10.52
N VAL A 189 -20.00 -9.64 -10.32
CA VAL A 189 -21.12 -8.92 -10.95
C VAL A 189 -21.18 -7.48 -10.43
N TRP A 190 -21.11 -7.28 -9.11
CA TRP A 190 -21.17 -5.96 -8.49
C TRP A 190 -19.97 -5.10 -8.87
N THR A 191 -18.77 -5.69 -8.97
CA THR A 191 -17.59 -4.94 -9.40
C THR A 191 -17.70 -4.49 -10.85
N VAL A 192 -18.23 -5.33 -11.76
CA VAL A 192 -18.53 -4.89 -13.14
C VAL A 192 -19.61 -3.81 -13.16
N GLU A 193 -20.66 -3.91 -12.33
CA GLU A 193 -21.71 -2.88 -12.21
C GLU A 193 -21.12 -1.54 -11.77
N ASP A 194 -20.34 -1.52 -10.70
CA ASP A 194 -19.79 -0.29 -10.12
C ASP A 194 -18.79 0.37 -11.08
N LEU A 195 -17.96 -0.41 -11.79
CA LEU A 195 -17.06 0.10 -12.84
C LEU A 195 -17.81 0.73 -14.01
N LEU A 196 -18.91 0.12 -14.46
CA LEU A 196 -19.71 0.66 -15.55
C LEU A 196 -20.59 1.83 -15.14
N GLU A 197 -20.93 1.94 -13.86
CA GLU A 197 -21.64 3.10 -13.35
C GLU A 197 -20.72 4.33 -13.28
N GLU A 198 -19.45 4.13 -12.87
CA GLU A 198 -18.44 5.19 -12.82
C GLU A 198 -17.90 5.54 -14.23
N SER A 199 -17.72 4.54 -15.10
CA SER A 199 -17.21 4.70 -16.46
C SER A 199 -18.03 3.87 -17.48
N PRO A 200 -19.19 4.38 -17.96
CA PRO A 200 -20.10 3.63 -18.83
C PRO A 200 -19.50 3.13 -20.15
N ASN A 201 -18.45 3.78 -20.62
CA ASN A 201 -17.76 3.45 -21.88
C ASN A 201 -16.54 2.55 -21.68
N MET A 202 -16.29 2.04 -20.46
CA MET A 202 -15.17 1.15 -20.18
C MET A 202 -15.29 -0.13 -21.02
N GLY A 203 -14.25 -0.43 -21.80
CA GLY A 203 -14.23 -1.60 -22.68
C GLY A 203 -14.04 -2.90 -21.92
N ASP A 204 -14.66 -3.98 -22.40
CA ASP A 204 -14.54 -5.32 -21.83
C ASP A 204 -13.09 -5.80 -21.61
N PRO A 205 -12.11 -5.51 -22.50
CA PRO A 205 -10.73 -5.91 -22.28
C PRO A 205 -10.12 -5.27 -21.03
N ARG A 206 -10.47 -4.01 -20.73
CA ARG A 206 -9.96 -3.29 -19.56
C ARG A 206 -10.53 -3.87 -18.27
N ILE A 207 -11.84 -4.13 -18.24
CA ILE A 207 -12.47 -4.80 -17.10
C ILE A 207 -11.87 -6.20 -16.90
N ALA A 208 -11.62 -6.95 -17.99
CA ALA A 208 -11.03 -8.28 -17.90
C ALA A 208 -9.64 -8.23 -17.27
N GLU A 209 -8.81 -7.26 -17.68
CA GLU A 209 -7.49 -7.00 -17.12
C GLU A 209 -7.57 -6.67 -15.60
N LEU A 210 -8.43 -5.73 -15.21
CA LEU A 210 -8.61 -5.32 -13.81
C LEU A 210 -9.06 -6.47 -12.89
N LEU A 211 -9.83 -7.42 -13.41
CA LEU A 211 -10.38 -8.56 -12.67
C LEU A 211 -9.53 -9.83 -12.82
N GLY A 212 -8.39 -9.77 -13.53
CA GLY A 212 -7.54 -10.95 -13.75
C GLY A 212 -8.24 -12.07 -14.54
N THR A 213 -9.13 -11.72 -15.47
CA THR A 213 -9.95 -12.67 -16.23
C THR A 213 -9.90 -12.38 -17.75
N ASN A 214 -10.83 -12.96 -18.53
CA ASN A 214 -10.89 -12.78 -19.98
C ASN A 214 -12.15 -12.04 -20.45
N THR A 215 -12.09 -11.46 -21.66
CA THR A 215 -13.15 -10.65 -22.26
C THR A 215 -14.47 -11.41 -22.41
N GLU A 216 -14.43 -12.70 -22.78
CA GLU A 216 -15.65 -13.52 -22.90
C GLU A 216 -16.36 -13.67 -21.54
N HIS A 217 -15.60 -13.77 -20.46
CA HIS A 217 -16.14 -13.80 -19.12
C HIS A 217 -16.82 -12.48 -18.75
N ILE A 218 -16.20 -11.34 -19.04
CA ILE A 218 -16.81 -10.02 -18.80
C ILE A 218 -18.10 -9.83 -19.59
N GLN A 219 -18.14 -10.29 -20.85
CA GLN A 219 -19.37 -10.25 -21.67
C GLN A 219 -20.51 -11.06 -21.04
N ARG A 220 -20.20 -12.16 -20.34
CA ARG A 220 -21.21 -12.93 -19.60
C ARG A 220 -21.65 -12.20 -18.32
N LEU A 221 -20.73 -11.59 -17.57
CA LEU A 221 -21.04 -10.79 -16.38
C LEU A 221 -21.96 -9.60 -16.73
N ARG A 222 -21.65 -8.86 -17.81
CA ARG A 222 -22.47 -7.74 -18.33
C ARG A 222 -23.92 -8.11 -18.65
N LYS A 223 -24.20 -9.38 -19.00
CA LYS A 223 -25.59 -9.81 -19.26
C LYS A 223 -26.40 -9.96 -17.98
N ARG A 224 -25.74 -10.05 -16.82
CA ARG A 224 -26.38 -10.15 -15.50
C ARG A 224 -26.39 -8.82 -14.75
N THR A 225 -25.65 -7.82 -15.22
CA THR A 225 -25.65 -6.50 -14.58
C THR A 225 -27.01 -5.83 -14.76
N LYS A 226 -27.54 -5.26 -13.68
CA LYS A 226 -28.79 -4.51 -13.71
C LYS A 226 -28.51 -3.04 -14.07
N PRO A 227 -29.40 -2.39 -14.84
CA PRO A 227 -29.33 -0.95 -15.01
C PRO A 227 -29.53 -0.25 -13.65
N SER A 228 -28.75 0.81 -13.43
CA SER A 228 -28.64 1.58 -12.18
C SER A 228 -29.97 2.14 -11.64
N SER A 229 -31.03 2.18 -12.45
CA SER A 229 -32.36 2.67 -12.06
C SER A 229 -33.20 1.71 -11.19
N SER A 230 -32.66 0.58 -10.73
CA SER A 230 -33.42 -0.47 -10.04
C SER A 230 -32.98 -0.78 -8.60
N ARG A 231 -32.00 -0.06 -8.04
CA ARG A 231 -31.60 -0.22 -6.63
C ARG A 231 -32.43 0.74 -5.76
N GLY A 232 -33.41 0.17 -5.05
CA GLY A 232 -34.04 0.83 -3.89
C GLY A 232 -33.04 0.96 -2.73
N PRO A 233 -33.28 1.88 -1.79
CA PRO A 233 -32.38 2.19 -0.68
C PRO A 233 -32.06 0.98 0.19
#